data_AF-A0A4R1F455-F1
#
_entry.id   AF-A0A4R1F455-F1
#
_cell.length_a   1.000
_cell.length_b   1.000
_cell.length_c   1.000
_cell.angle_alpha   90.00
_cell.angle_beta   90.00
_cell.angle_gamma   90.00
#
_symmetry.space_group_name_H-M   'P 1'
#
loop_
_entity.id
_entity.type
_entity.pdbx_description
1 polymer ?
#
loop_
_entity_poly.entity_id
_entity_poly.type
_entity_poly.pdbx_seq_one_letter_code
_entity_poly.pdbx_strand_id
1 'polypeptide(L)'
;MQEIIFVKKKLATGEWCAKCIDVSNRLEKDGTLQYINRIVVADVNDAQSEGIQLALKHNMDRAPFFIVTDSNTTQIFDVYFKFKRHMQRFATAA
;
A
#
# COMPACT_ATOMS: atom_id res chain seq x y z
N MET A 1 -0.57 -17.98 4.56
CA MET A 1 0.23 -16.81 5.00
C MET A 1 -0.29 -15.62 4.23
N GLN A 2 -0.65 -14.55 4.92
CA GLN A 2 -1.11 -13.32 4.29
C GLN A 2 0.05 -12.34 4.17
N GLU A 3 0.20 -11.72 3.01
CA GLU A 3 1.20 -10.69 2.76
C GLU A 3 0.53 -9.38 2.41
N ILE A 4 0.83 -8.35 3.20
CA ILE A 4 0.35 -6.99 2.98
C ILE A 4 1.53 -6.13 2.56
N ILE A 5 1.45 -5.63 1.33
CA ILE A 5 2.43 -4.72 0.75
C ILE A 5 1.81 -3.33 0.66
N PHE A 6 2.50 -2.34 1.22
CA PHE A 6 2.13 -0.93 1.12
C PHE A 6 3.02 -0.21 0.12
N VAL A 7 2.44 0.26 -0.97
CA VAL A 7 3.18 0.96 -2.03
C VAL A 7 3.01 2.47 -1.89
N LYS A 8 4.13 3.17 -1.70
CA LYS A 8 4.22 4.63 -1.61
C LYS A 8 4.81 5.19 -2.90
N LYS A 9 4.31 6.33 -3.38
CA LYS A 9 4.88 7.03 -4.54
C LYS A 9 5.74 8.19 -4.11
N LYS A 10 6.93 8.25 -4.68
CA LYS A 10 7.89 9.36 -4.58
C LYS A 10 7.87 10.12 -5.90
N LEU A 11 7.59 11.42 -5.84
CA LEU A 11 7.45 12.31 -6.97
C LEU A 11 8.79 12.54 -7.68
N ALA A 12 8.76 13.06 -8.90
CA ALA A 12 9.96 13.43 -9.65
C ALA A 12 10.86 14.41 -8.85
N THR A 13 10.25 15.28 -8.04
CA THR A 13 10.95 16.22 -7.13
C THR A 13 11.69 15.54 -5.97
N GLY A 14 11.50 14.22 -5.79
CA GLY A 14 12.03 13.46 -4.67
C GLY A 14 11.15 13.49 -3.41
N GLU A 15 10.08 14.27 -3.41
CA GLU A 15 9.14 14.34 -2.28
C GLU A 15 8.13 13.20 -2.30
N TRP A 16 7.67 12.79 -1.12
CA TRP A 16 6.56 11.86 -1.01
C TRP A 16 5.26 12.53 -1.43
N CYS A 17 4.41 11.81 -2.16
CA CYS A 17 3.09 12.33 -2.48
C CYS A 17 2.33 12.67 -1.18
N ALA A 18 1.66 13.83 -1.13
CA ALA A 18 0.89 14.28 0.05
C ALA A 18 -0.07 13.21 0.58
N LYS A 19 -0.70 12.42 -0.32
CA LYS A 19 -1.55 11.30 0.06
C LYS A 19 -0.80 10.16 0.74
N CYS A 20 0.44 9.87 0.34
CA CYS A 20 1.27 8.86 0.98
C CYS A 20 1.59 9.24 2.42
N ILE A 21 1.85 10.54 2.67
CA ILE A 21 2.11 11.07 4.01
C ILE A 21 0.85 10.98 4.89
N ASP A 22 -0.31 11.40 4.37
CA ASP A 22 -1.58 11.30 5.11
C ASP A 22 -1.92 9.85 5.47
N VAL A 23 -1.80 8.93 4.50
CA VAL A 23 -2.08 7.51 4.72
C VAL A 23 -1.09 6.87 5.68
N SER A 24 0.22 7.18 5.59
CA SER A 24 1.21 6.71 6.57
C SER A 24 0.88 7.16 7.99
N ASN A 25 0.58 8.45 8.19
CA ASN A 25 0.18 8.97 9.50
C ASN A 25 -1.09 8.29 10.04
N ARG A 26 -2.07 8.00 9.18
CA ARG A 26 -3.28 7.27 9.57
C ARG A 26 -2.98 5.83 9.97
N LEU A 27 -2.14 5.13 9.21
CA LEU A 27 -1.72 3.75 9.52
C LEU A 27 -1.05 3.66 10.89
N GLU A 28 -0.17 4.63 11.21
CA GLU A 28 0.48 4.73 12.51
C GLU A 28 -0.52 5.03 13.62
N LYS A 29 -1.41 6.02 13.43
CA LYS A 29 -2.45 6.37 14.41
C LYS A 29 -3.43 5.23 14.70
N ASP A 30 -3.82 4.48 13.68
CA ASP A 30 -4.71 3.32 13.82
C ASP A 30 -3.96 2.06 14.29
N GLY A 31 -2.64 2.10 14.47
CA GLY A 31 -1.83 0.93 14.84
C GLY A 31 -1.87 -0.19 13.80
N THR A 32 -2.18 0.13 12.55
CA THR A 32 -2.31 -0.85 11.46
C THR A 32 -1.01 -1.06 10.70
N LEU A 33 -0.02 -0.17 10.89
CA LEU A 33 1.31 -0.30 10.29
C LEU A 33 1.98 -1.64 10.63
N GLN A 34 1.74 -2.18 11.83
CA GLN A 34 2.29 -3.47 12.28
C GLN A 34 1.84 -4.68 11.44
N TYR A 35 0.70 -4.58 10.74
CA TYR A 35 0.20 -5.65 9.89
C TYR A 35 0.78 -5.59 8.48
N ILE A 36 1.42 -4.48 8.10
CA ILE A 36 2.07 -4.35 6.80
C ILE A 36 3.38 -5.13 6.84
N ASN A 37 3.46 -6.19 6.02
CA ASN A 37 4.65 -7.01 5.93
C ASN A 37 5.78 -6.29 5.18
N ARG A 38 5.45 -5.52 4.14
CA ARG A 38 6.44 -4.90 3.26
C ARG A 38 6.01 -3.52 2.80
N ILE A 39 6.92 -2.56 2.84
CA ILE A 39 6.70 -1.21 2.31
C ILE A 39 7.56 -1.05 1.07
N VAL A 40 6.95 -0.67 -0.04
CA VAL A 40 7.59 -0.56 -1.35
C VAL A 40 7.45 0.87 -1.87
N VAL A 41 8.47 1.34 -2.58
CA VAL A 41 8.53 2.70 -3.11
C VAL A 41 8.43 2.65 -4.63
N ALA A 42 7.48 3.41 -5.17
CA ALA A 42 7.34 3.74 -6.58
C ALA A 42 7.99 5.10 -6.81
N ASP A 43 9.24 5.13 -7.26
CA ASP A 43 9.94 6.37 -7.58
C ASP A 43 9.68 6.72 -9.05
N VAL A 44 9.12 7.91 -9.33
CA VAL A 44 8.86 8.32 -10.72
C VAL A 44 10.16 8.56 -11.49
N ASN A 45 11.28 8.82 -10.81
CA ASN A 45 12.59 8.93 -11.46
C ASN A 45 13.20 7.57 -11.81
N ASP A 46 12.73 6.49 -11.18
CA ASP A 46 13.23 5.14 -11.39
C ASP A 46 12.11 4.22 -11.89
N ALA A 47 11.98 4.11 -13.22
CA ALA A 47 10.95 3.26 -13.85
C ALA A 47 11.12 1.76 -13.53
N GLN A 48 12.29 1.35 -13.05
CA GLN A 48 12.56 -0.03 -12.58
C GLN A 48 12.26 -0.23 -11.10
N SER A 49 11.82 0.81 -10.39
CA SER A 49 11.49 0.70 -8.97
C SER A 49 10.36 -0.31 -8.76
N GLU A 50 10.51 -1.12 -7.72
CA GLU A 50 9.58 -2.22 -7.43
C GLU A 50 8.13 -1.72 -7.30
N GLY A 51 7.93 -0.50 -6.77
CA GLY A 51 6.59 0.09 -6.67
C GLY A 51 5.98 0.46 -8.02
N ILE A 52 6.79 0.91 -9.00
CA ILE A 52 6.32 1.18 -10.37
C ILE A 52 6.00 -0.14 -11.06
N GLN A 53 6.84 -1.16 -10.92
CA GLN A 53 6.58 -2.49 -11.50
C GLN A 53 5.31 -3.12 -10.94
N LEU A 54 5.08 -3.01 -9.62
CA LEU A 54 3.84 -3.45 -8.98
C LEU A 54 2.64 -2.64 -9.46
N ALA A 55 2.79 -1.33 -9.60
CA ALA A 55 1.73 -0.46 -10.11
C ALA A 55 1.32 -0.87 -11.53
N LEU A 56 2.28 -1.10 -12.43
CA LEU A 56 2.03 -1.58 -13.79
C LEU A 56 1.38 -2.97 -13.79
N LYS A 57 1.93 -3.92 -13.01
CA LYS A 57 1.40 -5.28 -12.90
C LYS A 57 -0.06 -5.31 -12.46
N HIS A 58 -0.44 -4.40 -11.56
CA HIS A 58 -1.78 -4.31 -11.01
C HIS A 58 -2.67 -3.23 -11.66
N ASN A 59 -2.22 -2.62 -12.77
CA ASN A 59 -2.91 -1.52 -13.47
C ASN A 59 -3.30 -0.35 -12.55
N MET A 60 -2.42 -0.02 -11.60
CA MET A 60 -2.59 1.07 -10.65
C MET A 60 -1.88 2.33 -11.14
N ASP A 61 -2.65 3.36 -11.46
CA ASP A 61 -2.10 4.65 -11.91
C ASP A 61 -1.75 5.58 -10.73
N ARG A 62 -2.40 5.35 -9.58
CA ARG A 62 -2.37 6.24 -8.42
C ARG A 62 -1.81 5.53 -7.20
N ALA A 63 -1.00 6.25 -6.43
CA ALA A 63 -0.56 5.84 -5.11
C ALA A 63 -0.95 6.88 -4.04
N PRO A 64 -0.98 6.51 -2.75
CA PRO A 64 -0.61 5.20 -2.19
C PRO A 64 -1.66 4.12 -2.47
N PHE A 65 -1.22 2.85 -2.49
CA PHE A 65 -2.13 1.70 -2.54
C PHE A 65 -1.58 0.52 -1.76
N PHE A 66 -2.45 -0.43 -1.45
CA PHE A 66 -2.12 -1.64 -0.70
C PHE A 66 -2.39 -2.86 -1.56
N ILE A 67 -1.50 -3.83 -1.50
CA ILE A 67 -1.69 -5.15 -2.09
C ILE A 67 -1.79 -6.12 -0.93
N VAL A 68 -2.90 -6.84 -0.86
CA VAL A 68 -3.15 -7.88 0.14
C VAL A 68 -3.21 -9.20 -0.61
N THR A 69 -2.21 -10.05 -0.40
CA THR A 69 -2.17 -11.40 -0.95
C THR A 69 -2.52 -12.38 0.17
N ASP A 70 -3.68 -13.03 0.06
CA ASP A 70 -4.08 -14.12 0.95
C ASP A 70 -4.15 -15.42 0.17
N SER A 71 -3.29 -16.38 0.54
CA SER A 71 -3.27 -17.82 0.18
C SER A 71 -3.38 -18.18 -1.32
N ASN A 72 -4.35 -17.66 -2.07
CA ASN A 72 -4.45 -17.71 -3.53
C ASN A 72 -5.15 -16.48 -4.16
N THR A 73 -5.46 -15.44 -3.39
CA THR A 73 -6.18 -14.24 -3.84
C THR A 73 -5.36 -12.99 -3.59
N THR A 74 -5.24 -12.14 -4.60
CA THR A 74 -4.59 -10.83 -4.48
C THR A 74 -5.65 -9.74 -4.62
N GLN A 75 -5.77 -8.90 -3.59
CA GLN A 75 -6.69 -7.78 -3.53
C GLN A 75 -5.91 -6.48 -3.46
N ILE A 76 -6.32 -5.49 -4.24
CA ILE A 76 -5.66 -4.20 -4.30
C ILE A 76 -6.60 -3.15 -3.72
N PHE A 77 -6.09 -2.32 -2.82
CA PHE A 77 -6.83 -1.22 -2.20
C PHE A 77 -6.14 0.11 -2.50
N ASP A 78 -6.75 0.93 -3.34
CA ASP A 78 -6.35 2.31 -3.63
C ASP A 78 -6.83 3.31 -2.55
N VAL A 79 -7.76 2.87 -1.69
CA VAL A 79 -8.38 3.70 -0.66
C VAL A 79 -8.10 3.13 0.73
N TYR A 80 -7.49 3.94 1.60
CA TYR A 80 -7.20 3.59 3.00
C TYR A 80 -8.44 3.08 3.75
N PHE A 81 -9.59 3.73 3.61
CA PHE A 81 -10.82 3.30 4.28
C PHE A 81 -11.28 1.88 3.87
N LYS A 82 -11.09 1.50 2.60
CA LYS A 82 -11.41 0.14 2.13
C LYS A 82 -10.44 -0.86 2.77
N PHE A 83 -9.15 -0.54 2.77
CA PHE A 83 -8.12 -1.34 3.43
C PHE A 83 -8.38 -1.50 4.93
N LYS A 84 -8.61 -0.39 5.65
CA LYS A 84 -8.92 -0.40 7.09
C LYS A 84 -10.13 -1.28 7.41
N ARG A 85 -11.23 -1.13 6.66
CA ARG A 85 -12.43 -1.96 6.86
C ARG A 85 -12.17 -3.43 6.56
N HIS A 86 -11.35 -3.72 5.55
CA HIS A 86 -10.88 -5.07 5.27
C HIS A 86 -10.14 -5.60 6.50
N MET A 87 -9.07 -4.92 6.93
CA MET A 87 -8.28 -5.26 8.13
C MET A 87 -9.12 -5.47 9.40
N GLN A 88 -10.09 -4.59 9.65
CA GLN A 88 -11.00 -4.70 10.81
C GLN A 88 -11.83 -5.99 10.78
N ARG A 89 -12.28 -6.42 9.59
CA ARG A 89 -13.01 -7.69 9.45
C ARG A 89 -12.13 -8.92 9.70
N PHE A 90 -10.83 -8.85 9.35
CA PHE A 90 -9.91 -9.96 9.61
C PHE A 90 -9.43 -10.01 11.06
N ALA A 91 -9.21 -8.85 11.69
CA ALA A 91 -8.79 -8.78 13.10
C ALA A 91 -9.82 -9.35 14.08
N THR A 92 -11.10 -9.44 13.70
CA THR A 92 -12.16 -10.07 14.51
C THR A 92 -12.33 -11.57 14.23
N ALA A 93 -11.65 -12.12 13.23
CA ALA A 93 -11.76 -13.52 12.82
C ALA A 93 -10.64 -14.43 13.38
N ALA A 94 -9.75 -13.88 14.21
CA ALA A 94 -8.68 -14.59 14.92
C ALA A 94 -8.92 -14.50 16.44
#